data_AF-A0A2P8QXR8-F1
#
_entry.id   AF-A0A2P8QXR8-F1
#
_cell.length_a   1.000
_cell.length_b   1.000
_cell.length_c   1.000
_cell.angle_alpha   90.00
_cell.angle_beta   90.00
_cell.angle_gamma   90.00
#
_symmetry.space_group_name_H-M   'P 1'
#
loop_
_entity.id
_entity.type
_entity.pdbx_description
1 polymer ?
#
loop_
_entity_poly.entity_id
_entity_poly.type
_entity_poly.pdbx_seq_one_letter_code
_entity_poly.pdbx_strand_id
1 'polypeptide(L)'
;MTTSLNSSTRRRLQKLNQIPCVWEGDRRTLSAPSPRGDAEAGSECILWVDGSQGVVRAMDVVATDSGPEVVVRTLLRAMEHPNSPAKPARPQKIVVRDREIQFYLRGVLQELDIAIDYVPDLPLIDELYRGFEEFGEAHPPELPPQYATALKKKAFEIWQAAPWELLEEHQIIAVKLNHFDIETLYISVMGMLGMEYGILLYRSAESLQRFRAKVLIEEDATEQLEEAFLKQDCLFLTFERSEEMDGGGEFVDLADLPLSEIEPSFGNIHPLEGLRSVLYEEEASAVFVALEALNRFLRNERRQLGGKTFPEISRNYRITLPSSQSEKKSQPLSVTVSTLPNLATELEEMADAVATEAIEAEDLDDMPLFQSLRDDLIPEDSFLSLGVVSWEMVQQLRQKVTHQQVGKPTEAGDGLPVILIQTSRPKAKEAIEALLSAGGLRGIGFNPGADPFGGDRYDLGVLQTNNGELFLFGEFLEDDPVHVVARKKWNDRCKHTKGYCGLIVARGLMGASRGQPQMKDMMALFEARSLSSKDLGIGMLQLMPQIE
;
A
#
# COMPACT_ATOMS: atom_id res chain seq x y z
N MET A 1 -11.98 -16.95 39.11
CA MET A 1 -13.31 -16.68 38.52
C MET A 1 -13.22 -17.17 37.08
N THR A 2 -13.96 -18.22 36.70
CA THR A 2 -13.92 -18.77 35.33
C THR A 2 -14.69 -17.83 34.39
N THR A 3 -13.98 -17.24 33.43
CA THR A 3 -14.52 -16.39 32.38
C THR A 3 -15.42 -17.22 31.47
N SER A 4 -16.73 -16.99 31.50
CA SER A 4 -17.69 -17.68 30.62
C SER A 4 -17.88 -16.91 29.30
N LEU A 5 -18.21 -17.61 28.22
CA LEU A 5 -18.62 -16.96 26.97
C LEU A 5 -19.83 -16.05 27.20
N ASN A 6 -19.83 -14.87 26.58
CA ASN A 6 -20.98 -13.98 26.62
C ASN A 6 -22.18 -14.61 25.88
N SER A 7 -23.39 -14.26 26.32
CA SER A 7 -24.67 -14.74 25.80
C SER A 7 -24.83 -14.55 24.29
N SER A 8 -24.33 -13.44 23.74
CA SER A 8 -24.33 -13.16 22.30
C SER A 8 -23.49 -14.15 21.50
N THR A 9 -22.24 -14.36 21.92
CA THR A 9 -21.30 -15.33 21.32
C THR A 9 -21.88 -16.75 21.38
N ARG A 10 -22.43 -17.15 22.53
CA ARG A 10 -23.06 -18.47 22.69
C ARG A 10 -24.21 -18.68 21.72
N ARG A 11 -25.13 -17.71 21.60
CA ARG A 11 -26.26 -17.80 20.66
C ARG A 11 -25.78 -17.91 19.21
N ARG A 12 -24.69 -17.22 18.84
CA ARG A 12 -24.11 -17.30 17.49
C ARG A 12 -23.53 -18.70 17.20
N LEU A 13 -22.73 -19.24 18.13
CA LEU A 13 -22.15 -20.58 18.00
C LEU A 13 -23.21 -21.70 17.98
N GLN A 14 -24.31 -21.54 18.72
CA GLN A 14 -25.43 -22.49 18.72
C GLN A 14 -26.23 -22.49 17.40
N LYS A 15 -26.09 -21.47 16.54
CA LYS A 15 -26.68 -21.45 15.19
C LYS A 15 -25.86 -22.25 14.18
N LEU A 16 -24.59 -22.54 14.48
CA LEU A 16 -23.74 -23.34 13.60
C LEU A 16 -24.20 -24.79 13.58
N ASN A 17 -24.09 -25.44 12.42
CA ASN A 17 -24.42 -26.85 12.31
C ASN A 17 -23.45 -27.68 13.17
N GLN A 18 -24.01 -28.55 14.01
CA GLN A 18 -23.19 -29.47 14.80
C GLN A 18 -22.90 -30.74 14.00
N ILE A 19 -21.63 -30.98 13.74
CA ILE A 19 -21.16 -32.10 12.91
C ILE A 19 -20.60 -33.23 13.79
N PRO A 20 -20.82 -34.51 13.42
CA PRO A 20 -20.38 -35.67 14.19
C PRO A 20 -18.90 -35.97 13.97
N CYS A 21 -18.04 -35.01 14.31
CA CYS A 21 -16.60 -35.12 14.20
C CYS A 21 -15.92 -34.91 15.56
N VAL A 22 -14.67 -35.39 15.63
CA VAL A 22 -13.75 -35.13 16.74
C VAL A 22 -12.71 -34.15 16.23
N TRP A 23 -12.52 -33.04 16.94
CA TRP A 23 -11.43 -32.10 16.65
C TRP A 23 -10.27 -32.30 17.61
N GLU A 24 -9.05 -32.25 17.09
CA GLU A 24 -7.81 -32.23 17.87
C GLU A 24 -7.39 -30.78 18.08
N GLY A 25 -7.01 -30.45 19.32
CA GLY A 25 -6.51 -29.12 19.68
C GLY A 25 -5.25 -29.21 20.50
N ASP A 26 -4.25 -28.39 20.15
CA ASP A 26 -3.03 -28.30 20.93
C ASP A 26 -2.41 -26.90 20.90
N ARG A 27 -1.61 -26.60 21.93
CA ARG A 27 -0.77 -25.40 22.05
C ARG A 27 0.65 -25.88 22.33
N ARG A 28 1.59 -25.67 21.41
CA ARG A 28 3.00 -26.07 21.59
C ARG A 28 3.95 -24.98 21.12
N THR A 29 5.11 -24.93 21.74
CA THR A 29 6.23 -24.10 21.29
C THR A 29 6.69 -24.56 19.89
N LEU A 30 6.87 -23.63 18.97
CA LEU A 30 7.50 -23.90 17.69
C LEU A 30 9.03 -23.90 17.88
N SER A 31 9.68 -25.03 17.57
CA SER A 31 11.14 -25.14 17.64
C SER A 31 11.87 -24.45 16.48
N ALA A 32 11.15 -24.11 15.40
CA ALA A 32 11.68 -23.47 14.19
C ALA A 32 10.96 -22.14 13.91
N PRO A 33 11.68 -21.11 13.42
CA PRO A 33 11.07 -19.86 12.97
C PRO A 33 10.09 -20.14 11.81
N SER A 34 8.98 -19.40 11.76
CA SER A 34 8.00 -19.59 10.68
C SER A 34 8.60 -19.19 9.32
N PRO A 35 8.19 -19.84 8.22
CA PRO A 35 8.63 -19.46 6.87
C PRO A 35 8.15 -18.08 6.41
N ARG A 36 7.36 -17.37 7.23
CA ARG A 36 6.89 -16.00 6.98
C ARG A 36 7.74 -14.93 7.67
N GLY A 37 8.76 -15.27 8.45
CA GLY A 37 9.54 -14.27 9.20
C GLY A 37 8.82 -13.72 10.45
N ASP A 38 7.49 -13.81 10.52
CA ASP A 38 6.64 -13.23 11.57
C ASP A 38 6.72 -13.89 12.97
N ALA A 39 7.48 -14.98 13.15
CA ALA A 39 7.48 -15.73 14.41
C ALA A 39 8.82 -15.62 15.12
N GLU A 40 8.85 -14.86 16.22
CA GLU A 40 9.99 -14.77 17.12
C GLU A 40 10.40 -16.15 17.66
N ALA A 41 11.71 -16.35 17.87
CA ALA A 41 12.23 -17.56 18.48
C ALA A 41 11.60 -17.76 19.87
N GLY A 42 10.70 -18.74 19.98
CA GLY A 42 10.00 -19.08 21.22
C GLY A 42 8.48 -18.98 21.15
N SER A 43 7.87 -18.44 20.09
CA SER A 43 6.41 -18.36 19.98
C SER A 43 5.71 -19.73 20.08
N GLU A 44 4.48 -19.72 20.57
CA GLU A 44 3.64 -20.92 20.67
C GLU A 44 2.59 -20.94 19.56
N CYS A 45 2.44 -22.09 18.92
CA CYS A 45 1.42 -22.32 17.91
C CYS A 45 0.22 -23.04 18.51
N ILE A 46 -0.96 -22.51 18.22
CA ILE A 46 -2.26 -23.09 18.55
C ILE A 46 -2.86 -23.66 17.28
N LEU A 47 -3.20 -24.95 17.31
CA LEU A 47 -3.78 -25.65 16.16
C LEU A 47 -5.14 -26.25 16.53
N TRP A 48 -6.07 -26.16 15.58
CA TRP A 48 -7.35 -26.86 15.62
C TRP A 48 -7.53 -27.66 14.33
N VAL A 49 -7.58 -28.98 14.44
CA VAL A 49 -7.62 -29.90 13.30
C VAL A 49 -8.90 -30.73 13.35
N ASP A 50 -9.56 -30.86 12.19
CA ASP A 50 -10.69 -31.77 12.05
C ASP A 50 -10.18 -33.21 11.91
N GLY A 51 -10.35 -34.01 12.95
CA GLY A 51 -9.88 -35.39 12.97
C GLY A 51 -10.57 -36.32 11.96
N SER A 52 -11.73 -35.92 11.44
CA SER A 52 -12.46 -36.71 10.45
C SER A 52 -12.04 -36.42 9.01
N GLN A 53 -11.54 -35.21 8.74
CA GLN A 53 -11.16 -34.75 7.40
C GLN A 53 -9.64 -34.56 7.24
N GLY A 54 -8.87 -34.56 8.33
CA GLY A 54 -7.43 -34.25 8.30
C GLY A 54 -7.14 -32.80 7.91
N VAL A 55 -8.07 -31.88 8.14
CA VAL A 55 -7.98 -30.48 7.71
C VAL A 55 -7.71 -29.57 8.90
N VAL A 56 -6.71 -28.68 8.78
CA VAL A 56 -6.48 -27.60 9.74
C VAL A 56 -7.60 -26.57 9.60
N ARG A 57 -8.39 -26.41 10.66
CA ARG A 57 -9.53 -25.48 10.68
C ARG A 57 -9.14 -24.08 11.12
N ALA A 58 -8.17 -23.97 12.03
CA ALA A 58 -7.55 -22.71 12.40
C ALA A 58 -6.15 -22.95 12.96
N MET A 59 -5.28 -21.97 12.75
CA MET A 59 -3.94 -21.89 13.32
C MET A 59 -3.71 -20.46 13.81
N ASP A 60 -3.02 -20.33 14.92
CA ASP A 60 -2.60 -19.02 15.46
C ASP A 60 -1.21 -19.15 16.07
N VAL A 61 -0.38 -18.12 15.95
CA VAL A 61 0.96 -18.06 16.57
C VAL A 61 0.93 -16.92 17.57
N VAL A 62 1.28 -17.21 18.82
CA VAL A 62 1.16 -16.28 19.95
C VAL A 62 2.46 -16.24 20.76
N ALA A 63 2.68 -15.14 21.47
CA ALA A 63 3.77 -15.04 22.43
C ALA A 63 3.58 -16.02 23.60
N THR A 64 4.69 -16.53 24.17
CA THR A 64 4.67 -17.54 25.26
C THR A 64 3.95 -17.09 26.52
N ASP A 65 3.89 -15.78 26.77
CA ASP A 65 3.25 -15.17 27.93
C ASP A 65 1.74 -14.95 27.74
N SER A 66 1.20 -15.28 26.56
CA SER A 66 -0.23 -15.18 26.27
C SER A 66 -1.06 -16.12 27.15
N GLY A 67 -2.16 -15.62 27.72
CA GLY A 67 -3.03 -16.39 28.61
C GLY A 67 -3.83 -17.49 27.89
N PRO A 68 -4.53 -18.38 28.63
CA PRO A 68 -5.27 -19.50 28.04
C PRO A 68 -6.46 -19.07 27.14
N GLU A 69 -6.89 -17.81 27.22
CA GLU A 69 -7.96 -17.24 26.40
C GLU A 69 -7.68 -17.29 24.89
N VAL A 70 -6.40 -17.27 24.48
CA VAL A 70 -6.05 -17.32 23.05
C VAL A 70 -6.46 -18.66 22.43
N VAL A 71 -6.40 -19.76 23.19
CA VAL A 71 -6.82 -21.10 22.75
C VAL A 71 -8.32 -21.10 22.41
N VAL A 72 -9.12 -20.41 23.23
CA VAL A 72 -10.57 -20.25 22.99
C VAL A 72 -10.81 -19.35 21.79
N ARG A 73 -10.09 -18.22 21.66
CA ARG A 73 -10.24 -17.30 20.53
C ARG A 73 -9.99 -18.01 19.20
N THR A 74 -8.91 -18.79 19.09
CA THR A 74 -8.59 -19.56 17.88
C THR A 74 -9.62 -20.66 17.64
N LEU A 75 -10.18 -21.29 18.69
CA LEU A 75 -11.26 -22.28 18.56
C LEU A 75 -12.55 -21.65 18.02
N LEU A 76 -12.92 -20.47 18.50
CA LEU A 76 -14.09 -19.74 18.00
C LEU A 76 -13.92 -19.40 16.52
N ARG A 77 -12.72 -18.97 16.10
CA ARG A 77 -12.38 -18.78 14.69
C ARG A 77 -12.53 -20.08 13.89
N ALA A 78 -12.06 -21.22 14.41
CA ALA A 78 -12.20 -22.53 13.76
C ALA A 78 -13.67 -22.96 13.55
N MET A 79 -14.59 -22.46 14.38
CA MET A 79 -16.02 -22.71 14.25
C MET A 79 -16.72 -21.74 13.28
N GLU A 80 -16.41 -20.44 13.40
CA GLU A 80 -17.13 -19.37 12.70
C GLU A 80 -16.52 -19.03 11.33
N HIS A 81 -15.18 -19.03 11.23
CA HIS A 81 -14.41 -18.64 10.05
C HIS A 81 -13.21 -19.59 9.84
N PRO A 82 -13.46 -20.89 9.59
CA PRO A 82 -12.39 -21.86 9.38
C PRO A 82 -11.61 -21.60 8.10
N ASN A 83 -10.35 -22.05 8.07
CA ASN A 83 -9.53 -22.03 6.87
C ASN A 83 -10.17 -22.88 5.76
N SER A 84 -10.14 -22.38 4.52
CA SER A 84 -10.57 -23.12 3.34
C SER A 84 -9.78 -24.44 3.22
N PRO A 85 -10.42 -25.59 2.90
CA PRO A 85 -11.77 -25.78 2.37
C PRO A 85 -12.86 -26.05 3.42
N ALA A 86 -12.57 -25.92 4.73
CA ALA A 86 -13.53 -26.25 5.77
C ALA A 86 -14.68 -25.24 5.83
N LYS A 87 -15.90 -25.70 6.18
CA LYS A 87 -17.10 -24.85 6.32
C LYS A 87 -17.44 -24.58 7.79
N PRO A 88 -18.01 -23.42 8.15
CA PRO A 88 -18.38 -23.09 9.53
C PRO A 88 -19.24 -24.18 10.18
N ALA A 89 -18.82 -24.68 11.34
CA ALA A 89 -19.47 -25.79 12.04
C ALA A 89 -19.02 -25.91 13.49
N ARG A 90 -19.79 -26.64 14.30
CA ARG A 90 -19.46 -26.98 15.68
C ARG A 90 -19.18 -28.49 15.81
N PRO A 91 -18.09 -28.94 16.45
CA PRO A 91 -17.84 -30.37 16.64
C PRO A 91 -18.75 -30.96 17.73
N GLN A 92 -18.92 -32.28 17.72
CA GLN A 92 -19.49 -33.00 18.87
C GLN A 92 -18.47 -33.25 19.96
N LYS A 93 -17.20 -33.38 19.59
CA LYS A 93 -16.13 -33.71 20.52
C LYS A 93 -14.84 -32.96 20.19
N ILE A 94 -14.15 -32.53 21.24
CA ILE A 94 -12.80 -31.98 21.18
C ILE A 94 -11.90 -32.83 22.06
N VAL A 95 -10.70 -33.14 21.57
CA VAL A 95 -9.63 -33.77 22.34
C VAL A 95 -8.43 -32.84 22.40
N VAL A 96 -7.83 -32.75 23.58
CA VAL A 96 -6.63 -31.93 23.83
C VAL A 96 -5.58 -32.72 24.61
N ARG A 97 -4.32 -32.36 24.40
CA ARG A 97 -3.17 -33.01 25.06
C ARG A 97 -2.88 -32.45 26.45
N ASP A 98 -3.25 -31.21 26.72
CA ASP A 98 -3.01 -30.57 28.00
C ASP A 98 -4.23 -30.64 28.94
N ARG A 99 -4.01 -31.01 30.20
CA ARG A 99 -5.10 -31.15 31.19
C ARG A 99 -5.64 -29.80 31.67
N GLU A 100 -4.80 -28.78 31.78
CA GLU A 100 -5.23 -27.45 32.17
C GLU A 100 -6.12 -26.84 31.09
N ILE A 101 -5.73 -26.99 29.82
CA ILE A 101 -6.56 -26.62 28.65
C ILE A 101 -7.89 -27.39 28.67
N GLN A 102 -7.86 -28.70 28.95
CA GLN A 102 -9.09 -29.49 29.06
C GLN A 102 -10.05 -28.92 30.11
N PHE A 103 -9.58 -28.64 31.32
CA PHE A 103 -10.42 -28.09 32.38
C PHE A 103 -10.93 -26.68 32.03
N TYR A 104 -10.07 -25.85 31.43
CA TYR A 104 -10.44 -24.52 30.99
C TYR A 104 -11.55 -24.56 29.94
N LEU A 105 -11.39 -25.35 28.88
CA LEU A 105 -12.38 -25.52 27.82
C LEU A 105 -13.70 -26.10 28.35
N ARG A 106 -13.67 -27.05 29.29
CA ARG A 106 -14.90 -27.58 29.92
C ARG A 106 -15.69 -26.47 30.63
N GLY A 107 -15.02 -25.54 31.29
CA GLY A 107 -15.68 -24.40 31.93
C GLY A 107 -16.26 -23.41 30.91
N VAL A 108 -15.49 -23.07 29.87
CA VAL A 108 -15.86 -22.07 28.87
C VAL A 108 -16.99 -22.56 27.94
N LEU A 109 -16.97 -23.84 27.56
CA LEU A 109 -17.83 -24.44 26.53
C LEU A 109 -19.03 -25.24 27.10
N GLN A 110 -19.26 -25.19 28.42
CA GLN A 110 -20.26 -26.01 29.13
C GLN A 110 -21.66 -26.01 28.49
N GLU A 111 -22.07 -24.91 27.85
CA GLU A 111 -23.40 -24.72 27.27
C GLU A 111 -23.47 -24.89 25.73
N LEU A 112 -22.40 -25.37 25.12
CA LEU A 112 -22.32 -25.60 23.66
C LEU A 112 -22.53 -27.06 23.25
N ASP A 113 -22.79 -27.96 24.20
CA ASP A 113 -23.00 -29.40 23.96
C ASP A 113 -21.82 -30.04 23.19
N ILE A 114 -20.59 -29.68 23.58
CA ILE A 114 -19.35 -30.23 23.03
C ILE A 114 -18.66 -31.05 24.12
N ALA A 115 -18.39 -32.33 23.85
CA ALA A 115 -17.64 -33.18 24.77
C ALA A 115 -16.13 -32.83 24.71
N ILE A 116 -15.50 -32.55 25.85
CA ILE A 116 -14.08 -32.22 25.94
C ILE A 116 -13.33 -33.32 26.69
N ASP A 117 -12.40 -33.99 26.02
CA ASP A 117 -11.61 -35.09 26.58
C ASP A 117 -10.11 -34.82 26.50
N TYR A 118 -9.37 -35.45 27.42
CA TYR A 118 -7.91 -35.47 27.41
C TYR A 118 -7.43 -36.73 26.68
N VAL A 119 -6.47 -36.55 25.78
CA VAL A 119 -5.77 -37.66 25.11
C VAL A 119 -4.28 -37.34 25.10
N PRO A 120 -3.40 -38.27 25.53
CA PRO A 120 -1.96 -38.00 25.65
C PRO A 120 -1.24 -37.77 24.31
N ASP A 121 -1.78 -38.32 23.23
CA ASP A 121 -1.23 -38.28 21.87
C ASP A 121 -2.30 -37.72 20.93
N LEU A 122 -1.90 -36.83 20.01
CA LEU A 122 -2.78 -36.19 19.03
C LEU A 122 -2.21 -36.47 17.64
N PRO A 123 -2.49 -37.64 17.05
CA PRO A 123 -1.74 -38.16 15.90
C PRO A 123 -1.65 -37.21 14.71
N LEU A 124 -2.72 -36.44 14.42
CA LEU A 124 -2.73 -35.52 13.29
C LEU A 124 -1.90 -34.27 13.59
N ILE A 125 -2.04 -33.73 14.79
CA ILE A 125 -1.23 -32.61 15.24
C ILE A 125 0.25 -33.02 15.36
N ASP A 126 0.54 -34.21 15.89
CA ASP A 126 1.90 -34.76 16.01
C ASP A 126 2.56 -34.93 14.63
N GLU A 127 1.81 -35.36 13.63
CA GLU A 127 2.28 -35.44 12.24
C GLU A 127 2.53 -34.05 11.62
N LEU A 128 1.68 -33.06 11.88
CA LEU A 128 1.88 -31.68 11.43
C LEU A 128 3.14 -31.06 12.06
N TYR A 129 3.35 -31.24 13.36
CA TYR A 129 4.55 -30.74 14.03
C TYR A 129 5.82 -31.44 13.55
N ARG A 130 5.78 -32.77 13.33
CA ARG A 130 6.91 -33.48 12.71
C ARG A 130 7.20 -32.94 11.31
N GLY A 131 6.16 -32.63 10.53
CA GLY A 131 6.31 -31.92 9.26
C GLY A 131 7.00 -30.57 9.45
N PHE A 132 6.53 -29.72 10.37
CA PHE A 132 7.15 -28.41 10.63
C PHE A 132 8.62 -28.52 11.07
N GLU A 133 8.98 -29.51 11.87
CA GLU A 133 10.36 -29.78 12.29
C GLU A 133 11.23 -30.25 11.11
N GLU A 134 10.73 -31.16 10.27
CA GLU A 134 11.40 -31.62 9.04
C GLU A 134 11.60 -30.49 8.01
N PHE A 135 10.64 -29.55 7.92
CA PHE A 135 10.76 -28.34 7.09
C PHE A 135 11.69 -27.28 7.71
N GLY A 136 11.72 -27.15 9.04
CA GLY A 136 12.54 -26.18 9.77
C GLY A 136 14.04 -26.46 9.72
N GLU A 137 14.46 -27.73 9.79
CA GLU A 137 15.89 -28.10 9.70
C GLU A 137 16.48 -28.04 8.28
N ALA A 138 15.64 -28.00 7.25
CA ALA A 138 16.03 -28.06 5.84
C ALA A 138 15.97 -26.72 5.08
N HIS A 139 15.86 -25.57 5.77
CA HIS A 139 15.81 -24.29 5.08
C HIS A 139 17.17 -23.91 4.47
N PRO A 140 17.28 -23.77 3.14
CA PRO A 140 18.44 -23.12 2.55
C PRO A 140 18.48 -21.66 3.02
N PRO A 141 19.66 -21.08 3.26
CA PRO A 141 19.77 -19.67 3.62
C PRO A 141 19.17 -18.79 2.51
N GLU A 142 18.49 -17.70 2.89
CA GLU A 142 17.86 -16.72 1.96
C GLU A 142 18.77 -16.30 0.82
N LEU A 143 20.05 -16.16 1.14
CA LEU A 143 21.10 -15.85 0.18
C LEU A 143 22.20 -16.91 0.27
N PRO A 144 22.84 -17.27 -0.87
CA PRO A 144 23.99 -18.14 -0.86
C PRO A 144 25.10 -17.52 0.00
N PRO A 145 25.76 -18.27 0.89
CA PRO A 145 26.71 -17.72 1.87
C PRO A 145 27.84 -16.87 1.24
N GLN A 146 28.25 -17.22 0.02
CA GLN A 146 29.28 -16.48 -0.72
C GLN A 146 28.83 -15.08 -1.20
N TYR A 147 27.53 -14.87 -1.37
CA TYR A 147 26.94 -13.61 -1.84
C TYR A 147 26.25 -12.83 -0.74
N ALA A 148 25.83 -13.47 0.37
CA ALA A 148 25.01 -12.86 1.42
C ALA A 148 25.53 -11.49 1.91
N THR A 149 26.78 -11.43 2.39
CA THR A 149 27.36 -10.16 2.87
C THR A 149 27.53 -9.12 1.76
N ALA A 150 27.89 -9.57 0.56
CA ALA A 150 28.14 -8.68 -0.56
C ALA A 150 26.82 -8.07 -1.10
N LEU A 151 25.76 -8.86 -1.21
CA LEU A 151 24.43 -8.44 -1.63
C LEU A 151 23.77 -7.52 -0.61
N LYS A 152 23.78 -7.86 0.69
CA LYS A 152 23.26 -6.98 1.74
C LYS A 152 23.95 -5.60 1.71
N LYS A 153 25.27 -5.58 1.53
CA LYS A 153 26.00 -4.32 1.34
C LYS A 153 25.52 -3.55 0.10
N LYS A 154 25.29 -4.23 -1.03
CA LYS A 154 24.80 -3.58 -2.26
C LYS A 154 23.39 -3.04 -2.11
N ALA A 155 22.52 -3.73 -1.39
CA ALA A 155 21.19 -3.23 -1.06
C ALA A 155 21.25 -1.91 -0.28
N PHE A 156 22.07 -1.83 0.77
CA PHE A 156 22.25 -0.56 1.49
C PHE A 156 22.89 0.55 0.65
N GLU A 157 23.79 0.20 -0.28
CA GLU A 157 24.32 1.18 -1.23
C GLU A 157 23.23 1.71 -2.18
N ILE A 158 22.27 0.86 -2.59
CA ILE A 158 21.08 1.27 -3.35
C ILE A 158 20.18 2.16 -2.49
N TRP A 159 19.92 1.78 -1.25
CA TRP A 159 19.13 2.58 -0.31
C TRP A 159 19.67 4.01 -0.19
N GLN A 160 20.99 4.13 0.02
CA GLN A 160 21.66 5.43 0.08
C GLN A 160 21.66 6.18 -1.25
N ALA A 161 21.63 5.48 -2.38
CA ALA A 161 21.51 6.11 -3.69
C ALA A 161 20.10 6.68 -3.93
N ALA A 162 19.09 6.18 -3.21
CA ALA A 162 17.70 6.58 -3.25
C ALA A 162 17.14 6.71 -4.68
N PRO A 163 17.18 5.62 -5.49
CA PRO A 163 16.74 5.68 -6.88
C PRO A 163 15.27 6.12 -7.05
N TRP A 164 14.42 5.83 -6.06
CA TRP A 164 13.02 6.27 -5.99
C TRP A 164 12.84 7.80 -5.91
N GLU A 165 13.88 8.55 -5.54
CA GLU A 165 13.85 10.03 -5.63
C GLU A 165 14.20 10.55 -7.03
N LEU A 166 14.78 9.68 -7.88
CA LEU A 166 15.34 10.02 -9.19
C LEU A 166 14.50 9.50 -10.35
N LEU A 167 13.84 8.36 -10.16
CA LEU A 167 13.16 7.60 -11.20
C LEU A 167 11.70 7.40 -10.80
N GLU A 168 10.81 7.58 -11.78
CA GLU A 168 9.41 7.19 -11.67
C GLU A 168 9.28 5.70 -12.03
N GLU A 169 8.24 5.02 -11.54
CA GLU A 169 8.09 3.55 -11.67
C GLU A 169 8.07 3.06 -13.14
N HIS A 170 7.54 3.89 -14.05
CA HIS A 170 7.49 3.63 -15.50
C HIS A 170 8.85 3.84 -16.20
N GLN A 171 9.83 4.45 -15.53
CA GLN A 171 11.14 4.78 -16.11
C GLN A 171 12.10 3.59 -16.01
N ILE A 172 12.11 2.77 -17.05
CA ILE A 172 12.81 1.48 -17.04
C ILE A 172 14.29 1.60 -17.39
N ILE A 173 15.13 0.92 -16.60
CA ILE A 173 16.56 0.75 -16.86
C ILE A 173 16.82 -0.68 -17.33
N ALA A 174 17.37 -0.84 -18.53
CA ALA A 174 17.85 -2.13 -19.02
C ALA A 174 19.29 -2.39 -18.60
N VAL A 175 19.55 -3.57 -18.04
CA VAL A 175 20.88 -4.07 -17.71
C VAL A 175 21.15 -5.33 -18.52
N LYS A 176 21.95 -5.16 -19.59
CA LYS A 176 22.35 -6.25 -20.47
C LYS A 176 23.55 -6.99 -19.85
N LEU A 177 23.30 -8.23 -19.42
CA LEU A 177 24.25 -9.14 -18.75
C LEU A 177 24.91 -10.11 -19.74
N ASN A 178 24.12 -10.75 -20.62
CA ASN A 178 24.52 -11.87 -21.49
C ASN A 178 25.17 -13.06 -20.75
N HIS A 179 24.88 -13.23 -19.47
CA HIS A 179 25.48 -14.21 -18.56
C HIS A 179 24.38 -14.78 -17.64
N PHE A 180 24.63 -15.93 -17.01
CA PHE A 180 23.68 -16.58 -16.10
C PHE A 180 22.33 -16.91 -16.78
N ASP A 181 22.39 -17.24 -18.07
CA ASP A 181 21.21 -17.45 -18.93
C ASP A 181 20.23 -16.27 -19.00
N ILE A 182 20.72 -15.07 -18.64
CA ILE A 182 19.97 -13.82 -18.71
C ILE A 182 20.64 -12.90 -19.72
N GLU A 183 19.91 -12.56 -20.78
CA GLU A 183 20.37 -11.54 -21.73
C GLU A 183 20.31 -10.16 -21.10
N THR A 184 19.12 -9.74 -20.67
CA THR A 184 18.84 -8.41 -20.14
C THR A 184 17.88 -8.49 -18.97
N LEU A 185 18.16 -7.74 -17.90
CA LEU A 185 17.19 -7.45 -16.84
C LEU A 185 16.60 -6.07 -17.05
N TYR A 186 15.29 -5.95 -16.90
CA TYR A 186 14.56 -4.69 -16.98
C TYR A 186 14.21 -4.25 -15.56
N ILE A 187 14.84 -3.16 -15.12
CA ILE A 187 14.74 -2.67 -13.77
C ILE A 187 13.62 -1.64 -13.67
N SER A 188 12.68 -1.90 -12.77
CA SER A 188 11.68 -0.95 -12.28
C SER A 188 11.98 -0.63 -10.81
N VAL A 189 11.74 0.63 -10.41
CA VAL A 189 12.03 1.14 -9.08
C VAL A 189 10.72 1.38 -8.33
N MET A 190 10.56 0.70 -7.19
CA MET A 190 9.45 0.87 -6.25
C MET A 190 9.88 1.78 -5.09
N GLY A 191 8.94 2.48 -4.48
CA GLY A 191 9.24 3.54 -3.49
C GLY A 191 8.39 4.79 -3.66
N MET A 192 7.69 4.91 -4.78
CA MET A 192 6.80 6.02 -5.07
C MET A 192 5.48 5.77 -4.32
N LEU A 193 5.50 5.93 -2.99
CA LEU A 193 4.37 6.16 -2.05
C LEU A 193 4.78 6.15 -0.57
N GLY A 194 6.06 5.92 -0.25
CA GLY A 194 6.59 5.88 1.12
C GLY A 194 6.30 4.58 1.89
N MET A 195 5.42 3.72 1.36
CA MET A 195 4.98 2.48 2.02
C MET A 195 5.89 1.29 1.71
N GLU A 196 6.37 1.17 0.48
CA GLU A 196 7.19 0.05 0.03
C GLU A 196 8.33 0.55 -0.85
N TYR A 197 9.56 0.17 -0.52
CA TYR A 197 10.76 0.53 -1.28
C TYR A 197 11.39 -0.72 -1.87
N GLY A 198 11.81 -0.65 -3.13
CA GLY A 198 12.41 -1.81 -3.76
C GLY A 198 12.84 -1.64 -5.20
N ILE A 199 13.43 -2.69 -5.73
CA ILE A 199 13.91 -2.81 -7.10
C ILE A 199 13.38 -4.13 -7.65
N LEU A 200 12.60 -4.05 -8.73
CA LEU A 200 12.15 -5.21 -9.49
C LEU A 200 13.03 -5.37 -10.73
N LEU A 201 13.53 -6.58 -10.96
CA LEU A 201 14.40 -6.93 -12.07
C LEU A 201 13.71 -7.99 -12.95
N TYR A 202 12.91 -7.52 -13.91
CA TYR A 202 12.18 -8.39 -14.83
C TYR A 202 13.12 -9.07 -15.81
N ARG A 203 12.90 -10.37 -16.06
CA ARG A 203 13.69 -11.13 -17.05
C ARG A 203 13.29 -10.84 -18.50
N SER A 204 12.11 -10.24 -18.71
CA SER A 204 11.63 -9.84 -20.04
C SER A 204 10.81 -8.54 -19.98
N ALA A 205 10.87 -7.75 -21.05
CA ALA A 205 10.01 -6.56 -21.21
C ALA A 205 8.52 -6.96 -21.26
N GLU A 206 8.22 -8.12 -21.84
CA GLU A 206 6.86 -8.64 -21.92
C GLU A 206 6.27 -8.95 -20.53
N SER A 207 7.05 -9.53 -19.61
CA SER A 207 6.60 -9.76 -18.23
C SER A 207 6.27 -8.44 -17.52
N LEU A 208 7.09 -7.41 -17.73
CA LEU A 208 6.87 -6.08 -17.17
C LEU A 208 5.57 -5.45 -17.72
N GLN A 209 5.39 -5.47 -19.05
CA GLN A 209 4.21 -4.91 -19.70
C GLN A 209 2.92 -5.63 -19.30
N ARG A 210 2.94 -6.98 -19.24
CA ARG A 210 1.77 -7.77 -18.86
C ARG A 210 1.34 -7.53 -17.41
N PHE A 211 2.29 -7.40 -16.49
CA PHE A 211 1.97 -7.10 -15.10
C PHE A 211 1.28 -5.74 -14.98
N ARG A 212 1.87 -4.71 -15.60
CA ARG A 212 1.29 -3.37 -15.62
C ARG A 212 -0.10 -3.34 -16.24
N ALA A 213 -0.29 -3.97 -17.40
CA ALA A 213 -1.61 -4.04 -18.02
C ALA A 213 -2.68 -4.64 -17.10
N LYS A 214 -2.35 -5.64 -16.29
CA LYS A 214 -3.30 -6.29 -15.39
C LYS A 214 -3.60 -5.50 -14.12
N VAL A 215 -2.56 -4.96 -13.48
CA VAL A 215 -2.73 -4.11 -12.30
C VAL A 215 -3.62 -2.90 -12.61
N LEU A 216 -3.48 -2.33 -13.81
CA LEU A 216 -4.30 -1.20 -14.26
C LEU A 216 -5.77 -1.57 -14.51
N ILE A 217 -6.07 -2.79 -14.96
CA ILE A 217 -7.44 -3.22 -15.33
C ILE A 217 -8.24 -3.73 -14.12
N GLU A 218 -7.56 -4.26 -13.09
CA GLU A 218 -8.18 -5.08 -12.02
C GLU A 218 -8.07 -4.43 -10.62
N GLU A 219 -8.05 -3.09 -10.52
CA GLU A 219 -7.86 -2.33 -9.27
C GLU A 219 -8.88 -2.69 -8.16
N ASP A 220 -10.06 -3.23 -8.51
CA ASP A 220 -11.17 -3.49 -7.57
C ASP A 220 -11.21 -4.88 -6.93
N ALA A 221 -10.37 -5.84 -7.36
CA ALA A 221 -10.44 -7.23 -6.89
C ALA A 221 -9.13 -7.74 -6.27
N THR A 222 -9.03 -7.73 -4.94
CA THR A 222 -7.85 -8.15 -4.17
C THR A 222 -7.32 -9.55 -4.55
N GLU A 223 -8.21 -10.51 -4.83
CA GLU A 223 -7.83 -11.88 -5.24
C GLU A 223 -7.19 -11.94 -6.64
N GLN A 224 -7.55 -11.02 -7.54
CA GLN A 224 -7.03 -10.96 -8.91
C GLN A 224 -5.67 -10.25 -8.97
N LEU A 225 -5.47 -9.24 -8.12
CA LEU A 225 -4.18 -8.59 -7.89
C LEU A 225 -3.12 -9.58 -7.36
N GLU A 226 -3.47 -10.45 -6.41
CA GLU A 226 -2.56 -11.52 -5.94
C GLU A 226 -2.20 -12.49 -7.08
N GLU A 227 -3.18 -12.87 -7.91
CA GLU A 227 -2.94 -13.74 -9.06
C GLU A 227 -2.08 -13.07 -10.15
N ALA A 228 -2.27 -11.77 -10.39
CA ALA A 228 -1.45 -10.97 -11.30
C ALA A 228 -0.01 -10.84 -10.78
N PHE A 229 0.15 -10.64 -9.47
CA PHE A 229 1.46 -10.57 -8.81
C PHE A 229 2.25 -11.87 -8.97
N LEU A 230 1.63 -13.04 -8.76
CA LEU A 230 2.28 -14.35 -8.88
C LEU A 230 2.62 -14.75 -10.33
N LYS A 231 2.01 -14.08 -11.33
CA LYS A 231 2.29 -14.30 -12.76
C LYS A 231 3.49 -13.51 -13.27
N GLN A 232 4.19 -12.77 -12.42
CA GLN A 232 5.40 -12.06 -12.78
C GLN A 232 6.59 -13.00 -12.97
N ASP A 233 7.52 -12.62 -13.84
CA ASP A 233 8.83 -13.24 -13.99
C ASP A 233 9.93 -12.21 -13.70
N CYS A 234 10.25 -12.06 -12.41
CA CYS A 234 11.21 -11.08 -11.94
C CYS A 234 11.98 -11.55 -10.70
N LEU A 235 13.17 -10.99 -10.53
CA LEU A 235 13.91 -11.00 -9.26
C LEU A 235 13.60 -9.70 -8.53
N PHE A 236 13.63 -9.69 -7.20
CA PHE A 236 13.36 -8.49 -6.43
C PHE A 236 14.36 -8.27 -5.30
N LEU A 237 14.50 -7.00 -4.95
CA LEU A 237 15.05 -6.49 -3.70
C LEU A 237 14.00 -5.56 -3.09
N THR A 238 13.46 -5.89 -1.93
CA THR A 238 12.53 -5.04 -1.15
C THR A 238 13.20 -4.62 0.15
N PHE A 239 12.67 -3.58 0.78
CA PHE A 239 13.11 -3.12 2.09
C PHE A 239 11.93 -3.12 3.04
N GLU A 240 12.14 -3.74 4.20
CA GLU A 240 11.14 -3.95 5.21
C GLU A 240 11.66 -3.42 6.55
N ARG A 241 10.75 -3.18 7.50
CA ARG A 241 11.12 -2.79 8.85
C ARG A 241 11.58 -4.03 9.62
N SER A 242 12.66 -3.92 10.39
CA SER A 242 13.21 -5.04 11.17
C SER A 242 12.30 -5.54 12.30
N GLU A 243 11.37 -4.69 12.77
CA GLU A 243 10.39 -5.02 13.82
C GLU A 243 9.01 -4.51 13.37
N GLU A 244 8.02 -5.39 13.24
CA GLU A 244 6.63 -4.99 13.00
C GLU A 244 6.05 -4.33 14.25
N MET A 245 5.40 -3.17 14.11
CA MET A 245 4.64 -2.61 15.24
C MET A 245 3.35 -3.39 15.46
N ASP A 246 3.21 -3.89 16.68
CA ASP A 246 1.99 -4.47 17.21
C ASP A 246 0.89 -3.38 17.26
N GLY A 247 -0.01 -3.39 16.26
CA GLY A 247 -1.32 -2.74 16.29
C GLY A 247 -1.41 -1.21 16.45
N GLY A 248 -1.82 -0.52 15.38
CA GLY A 248 -2.60 0.73 15.47
C GLY A 248 -1.84 2.05 15.64
N GLY A 249 -0.60 2.13 15.17
CA GLY A 249 0.19 3.37 15.14
C GLY A 249 0.21 4.02 13.75
N GLU A 250 0.38 5.35 13.72
CA GLU A 250 0.44 6.23 12.53
C GLU A 250 1.24 5.64 11.36
N PHE A 251 0.84 5.94 10.11
CA PHE A 251 1.61 5.60 8.91
C PHE A 251 3.00 6.25 9.00
N VAL A 252 4.06 5.43 9.13
CA VAL A 252 5.45 5.88 9.14
C VAL A 252 6.10 5.49 7.82
N ASP A 253 6.67 6.47 7.13
CA ASP A 253 7.47 6.24 5.93
C ASP A 253 8.78 5.51 6.32
N LEU A 254 9.11 4.41 5.64
CA LEU A 254 10.36 3.67 5.85
C LEU A 254 11.60 4.57 5.67
N ALA A 255 11.52 5.61 4.84
CA ALA A 255 12.62 6.57 4.65
C ALA A 255 12.90 7.42 5.89
N ASP A 256 11.95 7.55 6.82
CA ASP A 256 12.11 8.29 8.07
C ASP A 256 12.76 7.44 9.19
N LEU A 257 12.85 6.12 8.98
CA LEU A 257 13.45 5.21 9.95
C LEU A 257 14.99 5.23 9.88
N PRO A 258 15.68 4.97 11.00
CA PRO A 258 17.12 4.79 10.98
C PRO A 258 17.48 3.53 10.18
N LEU A 259 18.60 3.56 9.45
CA LEU A 259 19.13 2.42 8.68
C LEU A 259 19.25 1.09 9.46
N SER A 260 19.34 1.15 10.79
CA SER A 260 19.37 -0.03 11.66
C SER A 260 18.04 -0.74 11.79
N GLU A 261 16.93 -0.07 11.49
CA GLU A 261 15.57 -0.60 11.52
C GLU A 261 15.07 -1.06 10.14
N ILE A 262 15.96 -1.09 9.14
CA ILE A 262 15.61 -1.38 7.75
C ILE A 262 16.39 -2.61 7.29
N GLU A 263 15.67 -3.65 6.88
CA GLU A 263 16.26 -4.89 6.38
C GLU A 263 15.97 -5.10 4.90
N PRO A 264 17.00 -5.45 4.09
CA PRO A 264 16.79 -5.80 2.70
C PRO A 264 16.36 -7.27 2.58
N SER A 265 15.25 -7.48 1.88
CA SER A 265 14.71 -8.79 1.50
C SER A 265 14.93 -9.04 0.01
N PHE A 266 15.27 -10.28 -0.34
CA PHE A 266 15.59 -10.69 -1.71
C PHE A 266 14.76 -11.89 -2.11
N GLY A 267 14.39 -11.95 -3.39
CA GLY A 267 13.72 -13.14 -3.87
C GLY A 267 13.44 -13.17 -5.36
N ASN A 268 12.64 -14.16 -5.72
CA ASN A 268 12.24 -14.46 -7.08
C ASN A 268 10.72 -14.61 -7.13
N ILE A 269 10.11 -14.07 -8.18
CA ILE A 269 8.74 -14.38 -8.57
C ILE A 269 8.82 -15.03 -9.94
N HIS A 270 8.25 -16.21 -10.08
CA HIS A 270 8.17 -16.92 -11.34
C HIS A 270 6.79 -17.55 -11.53
N PRO A 271 6.18 -17.51 -12.72
CA PRO A 271 4.78 -17.94 -12.91
C PRO A 271 4.49 -19.40 -12.55
N LEU A 272 5.51 -20.26 -12.62
CA LEU A 272 5.40 -21.69 -12.28
C LEU A 272 5.90 -22.03 -10.87
N GLU A 273 6.68 -21.15 -10.24
CA GLU A 273 7.29 -21.41 -8.92
C GLU A 273 6.67 -20.55 -7.81
N GLY A 274 5.90 -19.53 -8.16
CA GLY A 274 5.35 -18.55 -7.23
C GLY A 274 6.42 -17.59 -6.70
N LEU A 275 6.14 -17.02 -5.52
CA LEU A 275 7.03 -16.16 -4.77
C LEU A 275 8.01 -17.01 -3.93
N ARG A 276 9.30 -16.76 -4.08
CA ARG A 276 10.38 -17.34 -3.26
C ARG A 276 11.22 -16.23 -2.65
N SER A 277 11.26 -16.11 -1.33
CA SER A 277 12.17 -15.20 -0.60
C SER A 277 13.57 -15.79 -0.41
N VAL A 278 14.05 -16.54 -1.42
CA VAL A 278 15.36 -17.20 -1.43
C VAL A 278 15.94 -17.10 -2.84
N LEU A 279 17.22 -16.71 -2.94
CA LEU A 279 17.98 -16.71 -4.18
C LEU A 279 18.97 -17.88 -4.23
N TYR A 280 19.03 -18.55 -5.38
CA TYR A 280 20.08 -19.53 -5.68
C TYR A 280 21.34 -18.86 -6.25
N GLU A 281 22.43 -19.62 -6.41
CA GLU A 281 23.75 -19.07 -6.77
C GLU A 281 23.76 -18.24 -8.07
N GLU A 282 23.08 -18.70 -9.11
CA GLU A 282 23.00 -18.00 -10.40
C GLU A 282 22.13 -16.74 -10.31
N GLU A 283 21.00 -16.81 -9.61
CA GLU A 283 20.12 -15.67 -9.35
C GLU A 283 20.85 -14.60 -8.53
N ALA A 284 21.51 -15.01 -7.44
CA ALA A 284 22.31 -14.12 -6.59
C ALA A 284 23.48 -13.47 -7.36
N SER A 285 24.10 -14.21 -8.29
CA SER A 285 25.14 -13.68 -9.17
C SER A 285 24.58 -12.60 -10.10
N ALA A 286 23.44 -12.86 -10.74
CA ALA A 286 22.78 -11.91 -11.62
C ALA A 286 22.31 -10.66 -10.88
N VAL A 287 21.66 -10.80 -9.73
CA VAL A 287 21.23 -9.69 -8.87
C VAL A 287 22.44 -8.87 -8.41
N PHE A 288 23.52 -9.51 -7.97
CA PHE A 288 24.72 -8.79 -7.54
C PHE A 288 25.29 -7.90 -8.65
N VAL A 289 25.43 -8.47 -9.85
CA VAL A 289 25.96 -7.74 -11.01
C VAL A 289 25.01 -6.61 -11.41
N ALA A 290 23.71 -6.85 -11.41
CA ALA A 290 22.71 -5.85 -11.76
C ALA A 290 22.68 -4.68 -10.77
N LEU A 291 22.68 -4.95 -9.45
CA LEU A 291 22.68 -3.92 -8.41
C LEU A 291 23.98 -3.11 -8.40
N GLU A 292 25.14 -3.75 -8.63
CA GLU A 292 26.41 -3.05 -8.78
C GLU A 292 26.43 -2.14 -10.03
N ALA A 293 25.90 -2.64 -11.16
CA ALA A 293 25.80 -1.87 -12.39
C ALA A 293 24.88 -0.66 -12.21
N LEU A 294 23.69 -0.89 -11.62
CA LEU A 294 22.70 0.13 -11.33
C LEU A 294 23.28 1.21 -10.41
N ASN A 295 23.93 0.82 -9.30
CA ASN A 295 24.55 1.78 -8.38
C ASN A 295 25.58 2.68 -9.08
N ARG A 296 26.45 2.11 -9.92
CA ARG A 296 27.43 2.91 -10.70
C ARG A 296 26.75 3.80 -11.73
N PHE A 297 25.68 3.32 -12.35
CA PHE A 297 24.89 4.08 -13.31
C PHE A 297 24.21 5.29 -12.67
N LEU A 298 23.48 5.06 -11.57
CA LEU A 298 22.83 6.12 -10.80
C LEU A 298 23.83 7.17 -10.32
N ARG A 299 25.01 6.76 -9.82
CA ARG A 299 26.05 7.70 -9.39
C ARG A 299 26.60 8.55 -10.54
N ASN A 300 26.87 7.94 -11.69
CA ASN A 300 27.46 8.64 -12.83
C ASN A 300 26.46 9.57 -13.53
N GLU A 301 25.19 9.16 -13.61
CA GLU A 301 24.18 9.82 -14.42
C GLU A 301 23.10 10.54 -13.58
N ARG A 302 23.29 10.65 -12.25
CA ARG A 302 22.34 11.27 -11.29
C ARG A 302 21.73 12.58 -11.77
N ARG A 303 22.58 13.47 -12.31
CA ARG A 303 22.15 14.80 -12.79
C ARG A 303 21.25 14.73 -14.02
N GLN A 304 21.48 13.75 -14.90
CA GLN A 304 20.68 13.57 -16.10
C GLN A 304 19.36 12.87 -15.78
N LEU A 305 19.39 11.86 -14.90
CA LEU A 305 18.20 11.12 -14.46
C LEU A 305 17.25 12.01 -13.63
N GLY A 306 17.77 12.87 -12.77
CA GLY A 306 16.96 13.85 -12.03
C GLY A 306 16.45 15.04 -12.87
N GLY A 307 16.59 14.99 -14.20
CA GLY A 307 16.11 16.00 -15.13
C GLY A 307 14.60 15.98 -15.31
N LYS A 308 14.07 16.88 -16.16
CA LYS A 308 12.62 16.92 -16.47
C LYS A 308 12.15 15.85 -17.46
N THR A 309 13.09 15.20 -18.15
CA THR A 309 12.84 14.25 -19.23
C THR A 309 13.68 13.02 -19.00
N PHE A 310 13.13 11.84 -19.21
CA PHE A 310 13.88 10.58 -19.12
C PHE A 310 14.78 10.44 -20.36
N PRO A 311 16.12 10.55 -20.21
CA PRO A 311 17.03 10.65 -21.34
C PRO A 311 17.35 9.28 -21.92
N GLU A 312 17.77 9.19 -23.19
CA GLU A 312 18.37 7.99 -23.77
C GLU A 312 19.88 7.95 -23.47
N ILE A 313 20.30 7.10 -22.54
CA ILE A 313 21.68 6.98 -22.07
C ILE A 313 22.08 5.51 -22.13
N SER A 314 23.31 5.24 -22.55
CA SER A 314 23.93 3.92 -22.46
C SER A 314 25.36 4.01 -21.92
N ARG A 315 25.69 3.12 -20.99
CA ARG A 315 27.00 3.03 -20.31
C ARG A 315 27.43 1.58 -20.17
N ASN A 316 28.72 1.33 -20.34
CA ASN A 316 29.32 0.02 -20.12
C ASN A 316 30.15 0.02 -18.83
N TYR A 317 29.97 -1.01 -18.02
CA TYR A 317 30.67 -1.23 -16.77
C TYR A 317 31.37 -2.58 -16.79
N ARG A 318 32.53 -2.64 -16.10
CA ARG A 318 33.22 -3.89 -15.79
C ARG A 318 33.01 -4.23 -14.32
N ILE A 319 32.39 -5.37 -14.06
CA ILE A 319 31.97 -5.80 -12.73
C ILE A 319 32.65 -7.13 -12.39
N THR A 320 33.25 -7.19 -11.21
CA THR A 320 33.92 -8.40 -10.72
C THR A 320 33.04 -9.06 -9.68
N LEU A 321 32.78 -10.35 -9.83
CA LEU A 321 32.04 -11.14 -8.84
C LEU A 321 32.87 -11.30 -7.55
N PRO A 322 32.20 -11.39 -6.37
CA PRO A 322 32.83 -11.82 -5.14
C PRO A 322 33.47 -13.20 -5.33
N SER A 323 34.73 -13.36 -4.93
CA SER A 323 35.45 -14.64 -5.08
C SER A 323 34.96 -15.64 -4.04
N SER A 324 34.59 -16.86 -4.44
CA SER A 324 34.56 -17.98 -3.50
C SER A 324 35.99 -18.27 -3.02
N GLN A 325 36.14 -18.83 -1.83
CA GLN A 325 37.44 -19.04 -1.16
C GLN A 325 38.38 -20.02 -1.89
N SER A 326 38.04 -20.51 -3.08
CA SER A 326 38.86 -21.39 -3.91
C SER A 326 39.36 -20.67 -5.17
N GLU A 327 40.68 -20.58 -5.24
CA GLU A 327 41.54 -19.99 -6.27
C GLU A 327 41.02 -20.01 -7.73
N LYS A 328 40.56 -18.85 -8.21
CA LYS A 328 40.79 -18.31 -9.56
C LYS A 328 40.38 -16.84 -9.55
N LYS A 329 41.24 -15.92 -10.01
CA LYS A 329 40.87 -14.49 -10.16
C LYS A 329 39.63 -14.40 -11.04
N SER A 330 38.49 -14.03 -10.47
CA SER A 330 37.25 -13.80 -11.23
C SER A 330 37.51 -12.75 -12.31
N GLN A 331 37.31 -13.11 -13.56
CA GLN A 331 37.44 -12.17 -14.68
C GLN A 331 36.30 -11.15 -14.61
N PRO A 332 36.58 -9.87 -14.92
CA PRO A 332 35.55 -8.84 -14.91
C PRO A 332 34.55 -9.08 -16.05
N LEU A 333 33.26 -9.09 -15.70
CA LEU A 333 32.13 -9.23 -16.62
C LEU A 333 31.81 -7.85 -17.21
N SER A 334 31.56 -7.77 -18.51
CA SER A 334 31.15 -6.53 -19.17
C SER A 334 29.63 -6.44 -19.20
N VAL A 335 29.09 -5.37 -18.66
CA VAL A 335 27.66 -5.13 -18.49
C VAL A 335 27.32 -3.79 -19.11
N THR A 336 26.24 -3.74 -19.88
CA THR A 336 25.74 -2.48 -20.45
C THR A 336 24.46 -2.08 -19.74
N VAL A 337 24.42 -0.86 -19.21
CA VAL A 337 23.23 -0.26 -18.59
C VAL A 337 22.71 0.83 -19.50
N SER A 338 21.41 0.82 -19.79
CA SER A 338 20.77 1.84 -20.61
C SER A 338 19.38 2.20 -20.12
N THR A 339 18.99 3.45 -20.29
CA THR A 339 17.60 3.89 -20.11
C THR A 339 16.77 3.58 -21.35
N LEU A 340 15.49 3.26 -21.17
CA LEU A 340 14.57 2.92 -22.25
C LEU A 340 13.41 3.93 -22.34
N PRO A 341 13.63 5.14 -22.89
CA PRO A 341 12.60 6.18 -22.92
C PRO A 341 11.36 5.80 -23.74
N ASN A 342 11.51 5.10 -24.87
CA ASN A 342 10.36 4.68 -25.68
C ASN A 342 9.47 3.69 -24.92
N LEU A 343 10.06 2.73 -24.22
CA LEU A 343 9.32 1.78 -23.39
C LEU A 343 8.68 2.50 -22.19
N ALA A 344 9.37 3.47 -21.59
CA ALA A 344 8.82 4.26 -20.50
C ALA A 344 7.59 5.06 -20.94
N THR A 345 7.62 5.65 -22.13
CA THR A 345 6.46 6.33 -22.72
C THR A 345 5.33 5.37 -23.03
N GLU A 346 5.60 4.19 -23.61
CA GLU A 346 4.57 3.17 -23.84
C GLU A 346 3.89 2.74 -22.53
N LEU A 347 4.67 2.53 -21.47
CA LEU A 347 4.15 2.16 -20.16
C LEU A 347 3.39 3.29 -19.45
N GLU A 348 3.73 4.56 -19.74
CA GLU A 348 2.97 5.74 -19.31
C GLU A 348 1.64 5.83 -20.08
N GLU A 349 1.67 5.64 -21.40
CA GLU A 349 0.48 5.64 -22.28
C GLU A 349 -0.49 4.50 -21.94
N MET A 350 0.00 3.31 -21.58
CA MET A 350 -0.85 2.20 -21.13
C MET A 350 -1.59 2.53 -19.84
N ALA A 351 -0.94 3.24 -18.90
CA ALA A 351 -1.58 3.70 -17.68
C ALA A 351 -2.62 4.80 -17.96
N ASP A 352 -2.32 5.70 -18.89
CA ASP A 352 -3.23 6.76 -19.32
C ASP A 352 -4.47 6.21 -20.07
N ALA A 353 -4.29 5.18 -20.90
CA ALA A 353 -5.37 4.57 -21.68
C ALA A 353 -6.41 3.86 -20.79
N VAL A 354 -5.95 3.09 -19.80
CA VAL A 354 -6.86 2.41 -18.86
C VAL A 354 -7.57 3.41 -17.96
N ALA A 355 -6.88 4.47 -17.52
CA ALA A 355 -7.51 5.57 -16.81
C ALA A 355 -8.61 6.25 -17.66
N THR A 356 -8.48 6.29 -19.00
CA THR A 356 -9.49 6.87 -19.90
C THR A 356 -10.66 5.91 -20.14
N GLU A 357 -10.41 4.60 -20.27
CA GLU A 357 -11.47 3.59 -20.48
C GLU A 357 -12.33 3.34 -19.23
N ALA A 358 -11.74 3.42 -18.03
CA ALA A 358 -12.49 3.37 -16.77
C ALA A 358 -13.51 4.52 -16.67
N ILE A 359 -13.20 5.68 -17.27
CA ILE A 359 -14.08 6.86 -17.31
C ILE A 359 -15.21 6.69 -18.33
N GLU A 360 -14.96 6.07 -19.50
CA GLU A 360 -16.01 5.82 -20.50
C GLU A 360 -17.03 4.74 -20.05
N ALA A 361 -16.70 3.91 -19.07
CA ALA A 361 -17.61 2.90 -18.51
C ALA A 361 -18.64 3.47 -17.52
N GLU A 362 -18.47 4.72 -17.06
CA GLU A 362 -19.39 5.39 -16.12
C GLU A 362 -20.47 6.26 -16.80
N ASP A 363 -20.53 6.30 -18.14
CA ASP A 363 -21.56 7.05 -18.86
C ASP A 363 -22.91 6.28 -18.96
N LEU A 364 -23.65 6.25 -17.85
CA LEU A 364 -25.10 6.02 -17.83
C LEU A 364 -25.79 6.92 -16.78
N ASP A 365 -26.11 8.17 -17.15
CA ASP A 365 -27.51 8.60 -17.27
C ASP A 365 -27.65 10.10 -17.62
N ASP A 366 -28.24 10.35 -18.79
CA ASP A 366 -28.84 11.62 -19.18
C ASP A 366 -30.11 11.87 -18.32
N MET A 367 -30.04 12.79 -17.34
CA MET A 367 -31.24 13.39 -16.70
C MET A 367 -31.04 14.92 -16.47
N PRO A 368 -32.09 15.74 -16.66
CA PRO A 368 -31.95 17.19 -16.79
C PRO A 368 -31.79 17.92 -15.44
N LEU A 369 -30.80 18.84 -15.40
CA LEU A 369 -30.73 20.09 -14.64
C LEU A 369 -31.41 20.11 -13.25
N PHE A 370 -30.77 19.46 -12.28
CA PHE A 370 -30.71 19.98 -10.92
C PHE A 370 -29.29 20.51 -10.68
N GLN A 371 -29.14 21.60 -9.92
CA GLN A 371 -27.85 22.05 -9.37
C GLN A 371 -27.37 21.05 -8.30
N SER A 372 -27.19 19.80 -8.71
CA SER A 372 -26.65 18.75 -7.88
C SER A 372 -25.18 19.07 -7.65
N LEU A 373 -24.79 19.07 -6.38
CA LEU A 373 -23.38 19.12 -5.99
C LEU A 373 -22.70 17.89 -6.59
N ARG A 374 -21.74 18.10 -7.50
CA ARG A 374 -20.98 17.02 -8.13
C ARG A 374 -19.78 16.64 -7.25
N ASP A 375 -19.45 15.37 -7.17
CA ASP A 375 -18.28 14.87 -6.40
C ASP A 375 -17.18 14.28 -7.30
N ASP A 376 -17.32 14.45 -8.61
CA ASP A 376 -16.45 13.84 -9.63
C ASP A 376 -15.19 14.67 -9.97
N LEU A 377 -15.14 15.94 -9.56
CA LEU A 377 -14.00 16.82 -9.90
C LEU A 377 -12.73 16.42 -9.14
N ILE A 378 -12.88 15.89 -7.93
CA ILE A 378 -11.75 15.51 -7.08
C ILE A 378 -11.66 13.99 -7.09
N PRO A 379 -10.59 13.41 -7.66
CA PRO A 379 -10.43 11.96 -7.66
C PRO A 379 -10.35 11.41 -6.23
N GLU A 380 -10.94 10.23 -5.99
CA GLU A 380 -11.07 9.62 -4.66
C GLU A 380 -9.73 9.47 -3.91
N ASP A 381 -8.64 9.13 -4.60
CA ASP A 381 -7.32 8.96 -3.97
C ASP A 381 -6.59 10.28 -3.67
N SER A 382 -7.18 11.44 -3.92
CA SER A 382 -6.46 12.71 -3.87
C SER A 382 -6.09 13.13 -2.44
N PHE A 383 -4.87 13.65 -2.27
CA PHE A 383 -4.48 14.28 -1.01
C PHE A 383 -4.98 15.73 -0.97
N LEU A 384 -5.70 16.07 0.10
CA LEU A 384 -6.35 17.36 0.29
C LEU A 384 -5.83 18.04 1.56
N SER A 385 -5.44 19.32 1.45
CA SER A 385 -5.03 20.08 2.64
C SER A 385 -5.32 21.57 2.54
N LEU A 386 -5.55 22.18 3.70
CA LEU A 386 -5.74 23.63 3.88
C LEU A 386 -4.41 24.28 4.28
N GLY A 387 -3.79 24.96 3.32
CA GLY A 387 -2.46 25.54 3.45
C GLY A 387 -2.41 27.06 3.40
N VAL A 388 -1.19 27.59 3.47
CA VAL A 388 -0.87 28.98 3.12
C VAL A 388 0.38 28.97 2.26
N VAL A 389 0.37 29.77 1.21
CA VAL A 389 1.49 29.91 0.29
C VAL A 389 2.00 31.35 0.31
N SER A 390 3.29 31.53 0.51
CA SER A 390 3.90 32.86 0.60
C SER A 390 3.68 33.68 -0.67
N TRP A 391 3.64 35.00 -0.54
CA TRP A 391 3.44 35.89 -1.70
C TRP A 391 4.54 35.73 -2.77
N GLU A 392 5.78 35.44 -2.37
CA GLU A 392 6.87 35.13 -3.28
C GLU A 392 6.57 33.88 -4.13
N MET A 393 6.06 32.82 -3.50
CA MET A 393 5.68 31.58 -4.18
C MET A 393 4.48 31.80 -5.10
N VAL A 394 3.47 32.59 -4.68
CA VAL A 394 2.33 32.98 -5.53
C VAL A 394 2.81 33.69 -6.80
N GLN A 395 3.73 34.63 -6.69
CA GLN A 395 4.28 35.35 -7.85
C GLN A 395 5.03 34.42 -8.80
N GLN A 396 5.73 33.42 -8.29
CA GLN A 396 6.39 32.42 -9.13
C GLN A 396 5.38 31.49 -9.81
N LEU A 397 4.32 31.07 -9.11
CA LEU A 397 3.27 30.22 -9.67
C LEU A 397 2.53 30.91 -10.82
N ARG A 398 2.16 32.18 -10.65
CA ARG A 398 1.54 33.00 -11.71
C ARG A 398 2.32 33.00 -13.03
N GLN A 399 3.63 32.78 -13.00
CA GLN A 399 4.49 32.77 -14.19
C GLN A 399 4.75 31.37 -14.76
N LYS A 400 4.65 30.32 -13.95
CA LYS A 400 5.17 28.99 -14.29
C LYS A 400 4.11 27.93 -14.50
N VAL A 401 2.92 28.12 -13.95
CA VAL A 401 1.83 27.14 -14.00
C VAL A 401 0.60 27.74 -14.68
N THR A 402 -0.36 26.89 -15.02
CA THR A 402 -1.67 27.36 -15.50
C THR A 402 -2.30 28.23 -14.41
N HIS A 403 -2.54 29.49 -14.72
CA HIS A 403 -2.96 30.48 -13.73
C HIS A 403 -4.24 31.17 -14.16
N GLN A 404 -5.17 31.28 -13.22
CA GLN A 404 -6.35 32.12 -13.36
C GLN A 404 -6.56 32.95 -12.10
N GLN A 405 -6.97 34.20 -12.31
CA GLN A 405 -7.20 35.13 -11.21
C GLN A 405 -8.55 35.82 -11.32
N VAL A 406 -9.40 35.58 -10.31
CA VAL A 406 -10.60 36.39 -10.09
C VAL A 406 -10.19 37.59 -9.25
N GLY A 407 -9.97 38.75 -9.88
CA GLY A 407 -9.70 40.01 -9.17
C GLY A 407 -8.23 40.25 -8.81
N LYS A 408 -7.96 41.03 -7.75
CA LYS A 408 -6.61 41.26 -7.23
C LYS A 408 -6.63 41.12 -5.71
N PRO A 409 -6.01 40.07 -5.13
CA PRO A 409 -5.92 39.93 -3.68
C PRO A 409 -5.05 41.03 -3.10
N THR A 410 -5.28 41.35 -1.82
CA THR A 410 -4.38 42.25 -1.09
C THR A 410 -3.23 41.39 -0.57
N GLU A 411 -2.00 41.71 -0.95
CA GLU A 411 -0.79 41.05 -0.47
C GLU A 411 -0.54 41.46 0.99
N ALA A 412 -1.18 40.76 1.93
CA ALA A 412 -1.16 41.03 3.36
C ALA A 412 -1.08 39.73 4.16
N GLY A 413 -0.49 39.78 5.36
CA GLY A 413 -0.25 38.59 6.19
C GLY A 413 0.83 37.65 5.63
N ASP A 414 0.84 36.41 6.11
CA ASP A 414 1.89 35.42 5.84
C ASP A 414 1.83 34.80 4.41
N GLY A 415 0.75 35.06 3.67
CA GLY A 415 0.57 34.52 2.32
C GLY A 415 -0.90 34.38 1.90
N LEU A 416 -1.13 33.81 0.72
CA LEU A 416 -2.46 33.47 0.22
C LEU A 416 -2.92 32.14 0.86
N PRO A 417 -4.10 32.08 1.51
CA PRO A 417 -4.68 30.81 1.93
C PRO A 417 -5.07 29.98 0.71
N VAL A 418 -4.67 28.71 0.67
CA VAL A 418 -4.91 27.84 -0.48
C VAL A 418 -5.40 26.46 -0.07
N ILE A 419 -6.33 25.89 -0.86
CA ILE A 419 -6.59 24.45 -0.83
C ILE A 419 -5.59 23.82 -1.78
N LEU A 420 -4.88 22.82 -1.31
CA LEU A 420 -4.01 21.99 -2.12
C LEU A 420 -4.73 20.68 -2.43
N ILE A 421 -4.93 20.41 -3.71
CA ILE A 421 -5.30 19.10 -4.23
C ILE A 421 -4.04 18.52 -4.86
N GLN A 422 -3.62 17.35 -4.39
CA GLN A 422 -2.52 16.62 -4.99
C GLN A 422 -2.99 15.25 -5.44
N THR A 423 -2.89 15.00 -6.74
CA THR A 423 -3.38 13.76 -7.37
C THR A 423 -2.35 13.22 -8.39
N SER A 424 -2.68 12.20 -9.16
CA SER A 424 -1.84 11.78 -10.29
C SER A 424 -1.78 12.88 -11.35
N ARG A 425 -0.74 12.90 -12.20
CA ARG A 425 -0.61 13.96 -13.22
C ARG A 425 -1.78 13.98 -14.23
N PRO A 426 -2.30 12.84 -14.72
CA PRO A 426 -3.47 12.82 -15.60
C PRO A 426 -4.72 13.37 -14.90
N LYS A 427 -5.07 12.83 -13.74
CA LYS A 427 -6.19 13.28 -12.90
C LYS A 427 -6.08 14.79 -12.57
N ALA A 428 -4.87 15.29 -12.36
CA ALA A 428 -4.62 16.71 -12.14
C ALA A 428 -4.86 17.56 -13.39
N LYS A 429 -4.45 17.10 -14.58
CA LYS A 429 -4.75 17.80 -15.85
C LYS A 429 -6.25 17.85 -16.10
N GLU A 430 -6.94 16.74 -15.89
CA GLU A 430 -8.38 16.65 -16.08
C GLU A 430 -9.13 17.62 -15.16
N ALA A 431 -8.83 17.61 -13.85
CA ALA A 431 -9.41 18.58 -12.91
C ALA A 431 -9.13 20.04 -13.33
N ILE A 432 -7.93 20.33 -13.85
CA ILE A 432 -7.56 21.66 -14.38
C ILE A 432 -8.39 21.99 -15.63
N GLU A 433 -8.51 21.05 -16.57
CA GLU A 433 -9.25 21.23 -17.82
C GLU A 433 -10.76 21.35 -17.59
N ALA A 434 -11.33 20.57 -16.69
CA ALA A 434 -12.72 20.67 -16.24
C ALA A 434 -13.00 22.04 -15.62
N LEU A 435 -12.14 22.50 -14.70
CA LEU A 435 -12.25 23.83 -14.11
C LEU A 435 -12.15 24.94 -15.18
N LEU A 436 -11.20 24.84 -16.12
CA LEU A 436 -11.05 25.83 -17.19
C LEU A 436 -12.25 25.84 -18.15
N SER A 437 -12.75 24.66 -18.51
CA SER A 437 -13.92 24.48 -19.38
C SER A 437 -15.19 25.04 -18.74
N ALA A 438 -15.29 24.95 -17.41
CA ALA A 438 -16.32 25.60 -16.60
C ALA A 438 -16.16 27.13 -16.46
N GLY A 439 -15.24 27.73 -17.23
CA GLY A 439 -14.91 29.16 -17.19
C GLY A 439 -14.01 29.55 -16.02
N GLY A 440 -13.49 28.56 -15.28
CA GLY A 440 -12.62 28.74 -14.14
C GLY A 440 -13.29 28.76 -12.79
N LEU A 441 -12.47 28.89 -11.76
CA LEU A 441 -12.93 28.93 -10.37
C LEU A 441 -13.37 30.35 -9.97
N ARG A 442 -14.64 30.49 -9.57
CA ARG A 442 -15.22 31.75 -9.06
C ARG A 442 -14.99 31.91 -7.57
N GLY A 443 -15.22 30.84 -6.80
CA GLY A 443 -15.16 30.89 -5.35
C GLY A 443 -14.97 29.54 -4.69
N ILE A 444 -14.54 29.60 -3.43
CA ILE A 444 -14.29 28.45 -2.55
C ILE A 444 -15.00 28.73 -1.24
N GLY A 445 -15.82 27.81 -0.78
CA GLY A 445 -16.54 27.96 0.47
C GLY A 445 -16.73 26.65 1.21
N PHE A 446 -17.36 26.74 2.37
CA PHE A 446 -17.76 25.58 3.15
C PHE A 446 -19.24 25.73 3.51
N ASN A 447 -19.97 24.62 3.42
CA ASN A 447 -21.42 24.59 3.54
C ASN A 447 -21.86 23.47 4.50
N PRO A 448 -22.79 23.72 5.43
CA PRO A 448 -23.20 22.69 6.38
C PRO A 448 -23.97 21.55 5.71
N GLY A 449 -23.62 20.33 6.10
CA GLY A 449 -24.32 19.09 5.78
C GLY A 449 -24.85 18.40 7.05
N ALA A 450 -25.85 17.54 6.91
CA ALA A 450 -26.35 16.71 8.00
C ALA A 450 -26.78 15.33 7.48
N ASP A 451 -26.47 14.29 8.24
CA ASP A 451 -27.10 12.98 8.05
C ASP A 451 -28.40 12.93 8.88
N PRO A 452 -29.58 12.93 8.23
CA PRO A 452 -30.86 12.88 8.95
C PRO A 452 -31.11 11.55 9.69
N PHE A 453 -30.35 10.49 9.39
CA PHE A 453 -30.50 9.16 9.99
C PHE A 453 -29.43 8.84 11.03
N GLY A 454 -28.16 9.15 10.77
CA GLY A 454 -27.03 8.95 11.68
C GLY A 454 -26.89 10.04 12.75
N GLY A 455 -27.42 11.24 12.50
CA GLY A 455 -27.35 12.38 13.44
C GLY A 455 -26.05 13.18 13.36
N ASP A 456 -25.11 12.75 12.52
CA ASP A 456 -23.84 13.44 12.29
C ASP A 456 -24.03 14.71 11.46
N ARG A 457 -23.17 15.70 11.72
CA ARG A 457 -23.17 16.99 11.03
C ARG A 457 -21.81 17.22 10.39
N TYR A 458 -21.83 17.75 9.18
CA TYR A 458 -20.66 17.90 8.33
C TYR A 458 -20.46 19.37 7.92
N ASP A 459 -19.22 19.74 7.67
CA ASP A 459 -18.82 20.99 7.01
C ASP A 459 -18.27 20.62 5.63
N LEU A 460 -19.08 20.76 4.58
CA LEU A 460 -18.78 20.32 3.22
C LEU A 460 -17.96 21.39 2.49
N GLY A 461 -16.80 21.02 1.99
CA GLY A 461 -15.94 21.88 1.18
C GLY A 461 -16.46 21.97 -0.26
N VAL A 462 -16.77 23.19 -0.74
CA VAL A 462 -17.36 23.40 -2.08
C VAL A 462 -16.54 24.36 -2.93
N LEU A 463 -16.28 23.97 -4.17
CA LEU A 463 -15.75 24.79 -5.25
C LEU A 463 -16.91 25.28 -6.14
N GLN A 464 -16.94 26.58 -6.43
CA GLN A 464 -17.91 27.18 -7.35
C GLN A 464 -17.18 27.72 -8.59
N THR A 465 -17.59 27.29 -9.77
CA THR A 465 -17.04 27.74 -11.06
C THR A 465 -17.82 28.94 -11.63
N ASN A 466 -17.31 29.55 -12.70
CA ASN A 466 -17.95 30.71 -13.32
C ASN A 466 -19.23 30.38 -14.10
N ASN A 467 -19.36 29.17 -14.64
CA ASN A 467 -20.60 28.68 -15.26
C ASN A 467 -21.69 28.32 -14.24
N GLY A 468 -21.39 28.37 -12.93
CA GLY A 468 -22.33 28.13 -11.85
C GLY A 468 -22.40 26.69 -11.35
N GLU A 469 -21.52 25.81 -11.81
CA GLU A 469 -21.36 24.45 -11.26
C GLU A 469 -20.76 24.49 -9.86
N LEU A 470 -21.11 23.46 -9.08
CA LEU A 470 -20.69 23.27 -7.70
C LEU A 470 -20.07 21.88 -7.57
N PHE A 471 -18.83 21.85 -7.10
CA PHE A 471 -18.07 20.62 -6.89
C PHE A 471 -17.74 20.47 -5.42
N LEU A 472 -18.02 19.30 -4.86
CA LEU A 472 -17.53 18.89 -3.56
C LEU A 472 -16.04 18.60 -3.67
N PHE A 473 -15.27 19.01 -2.67
CA PHE A 473 -13.84 18.65 -2.58
C PHE A 473 -13.48 17.96 -1.28
N GLY A 474 -14.41 17.81 -0.35
CA GLY A 474 -14.14 17.13 0.91
C GLY A 474 -15.28 17.27 1.91
N GLU A 475 -15.47 16.23 2.70
CA GLU A 475 -16.45 16.16 3.78
C GLU A 475 -15.72 16.09 5.11
N PHE A 476 -16.04 17.01 6.02
CA PHE A 476 -15.38 17.09 7.33
C PHE A 476 -16.45 17.02 8.42
N LEU A 477 -16.24 16.23 9.48
CA LEU A 477 -17.12 16.25 10.64
C LEU A 477 -17.08 17.64 11.31
N GLU A 478 -18.26 18.19 11.65
CA GLU A 478 -18.39 19.56 12.20
C GLU A 478 -17.64 19.71 13.55
N ASP A 479 -17.51 18.62 14.30
CA ASP A 479 -16.88 18.57 15.62
C ASP A 479 -15.44 18.00 15.64
N ASP A 480 -14.86 17.67 14.49
CA ASP A 480 -13.46 17.25 14.42
C ASP A 480 -12.53 18.39 14.88
N PRO A 481 -11.77 18.22 15.99
CA PRO A 481 -10.90 19.26 16.53
C PRO A 481 -9.81 19.71 15.54
N VAL A 482 -9.33 18.83 14.65
CA VAL A 482 -8.31 19.17 13.65
C VAL A 482 -8.91 20.09 12.58
N HIS A 483 -10.04 19.69 12.01
CA HIS A 483 -10.78 20.50 11.03
C HIS A 483 -11.20 21.85 11.60
N VAL A 484 -11.81 21.90 12.80
CA VAL A 484 -12.27 23.14 13.42
C VAL A 484 -11.12 24.17 13.55
N VAL A 485 -9.93 23.72 13.94
CA VAL A 485 -8.74 24.59 14.05
C VAL A 485 -8.26 25.04 12.67
N ALA A 486 -8.19 24.13 11.68
CA ALA A 486 -7.80 24.45 10.30
C ALA A 486 -8.77 25.45 9.66
N ARG A 487 -10.08 25.21 9.79
CA ARG A 487 -11.18 26.05 9.30
C ARG A 487 -11.16 27.45 9.91
N LYS A 488 -10.89 27.56 11.22
CA LYS A 488 -10.73 28.86 11.89
C LYS A 488 -9.54 29.65 11.33
N LYS A 489 -8.37 28.99 11.20
CA LYS A 489 -7.17 29.60 10.59
C LYS A 489 -7.42 30.05 9.16
N TRP A 490 -8.11 29.23 8.35
CA TRP A 490 -8.51 29.57 6.99
C TRP A 490 -9.35 30.84 6.93
N ASN A 491 -10.42 30.91 7.74
CA ASN A 491 -11.31 32.07 7.79
C ASN A 491 -10.58 33.34 8.20
N ASP A 492 -9.71 33.27 9.20
CA ASP A 492 -8.95 34.43 9.65
C ASP A 492 -7.96 34.89 8.58
N ARG A 493 -7.28 33.98 7.87
CA ARG A 493 -6.39 34.34 6.73
C ARG A 493 -7.17 34.96 5.58
N CYS A 494 -8.34 34.42 5.23
CA CYS A 494 -9.19 34.99 4.18
C CYS A 494 -9.64 36.42 4.51
N LYS A 495 -9.82 36.79 5.78
CA LYS A 495 -10.10 38.19 6.17
C LYS A 495 -8.92 39.11 5.85
N HIS A 496 -7.69 38.67 6.12
CA HIS A 496 -6.48 39.44 5.86
C HIS A 496 -6.26 39.69 4.36
N THR A 497 -6.63 38.74 3.51
CA THR A 497 -6.53 38.87 2.04
C THR A 497 -7.74 39.57 1.40
N LYS A 498 -8.69 40.10 2.18
CA LYS A 498 -9.98 40.69 1.75
C LYS A 498 -10.90 39.72 1.00
N GLY A 499 -10.97 38.49 1.49
CA GLY A 499 -11.86 37.43 1.00
C GLY A 499 -11.34 36.76 -0.26
N TYR A 500 -10.03 36.65 -0.42
CA TYR A 500 -9.40 35.94 -1.52
C TYR A 500 -8.60 34.74 -1.02
N CYS A 501 -8.70 33.65 -1.76
CA CYS A 501 -8.03 32.38 -1.50
C CYS A 501 -7.62 31.77 -2.83
N GLY A 502 -6.96 30.61 -2.80
CA GLY A 502 -6.62 29.88 -4.00
C GLY A 502 -6.91 28.38 -3.92
N LEU A 503 -6.94 27.76 -5.08
CA LEU A 503 -6.84 26.33 -5.27
C LEU A 503 -5.53 26.06 -6.01
N ILE A 504 -4.72 25.15 -5.47
CA ILE A 504 -3.53 24.65 -6.12
C ILE A 504 -3.80 23.21 -6.49
N VAL A 505 -3.62 22.90 -7.77
CA VAL A 505 -3.62 21.51 -8.25
C VAL A 505 -2.18 21.12 -8.51
N ALA A 506 -1.73 20.06 -7.84
CA ALA A 506 -0.40 19.51 -7.94
C ALA A 506 -0.44 18.03 -8.33
N ARG A 507 0.63 17.56 -8.99
CA ARG A 507 0.85 16.13 -9.21
C ARG A 507 1.69 15.52 -8.10
N GLY A 508 1.76 14.19 -8.10
CA GLY A 508 2.66 13.45 -7.22
C GLY A 508 1.97 12.96 -5.96
N LEU A 509 0.71 12.53 -6.09
CA LEU A 509 0.00 11.83 -5.01
C LEU A 509 0.76 10.62 -4.48
N MET A 510 1.45 9.92 -5.39
CA MET A 510 2.25 8.75 -5.08
C MET A 510 3.72 9.10 -4.77
N GLY A 511 4.16 10.36 -4.72
CA GLY A 511 5.58 10.70 -4.56
C GLY A 511 6.00 11.17 -3.16
N ALA A 512 7.31 11.31 -2.92
CA ALA A 512 7.92 11.93 -1.72
C ALA A 512 7.49 13.41 -1.49
N SER A 513 6.72 13.98 -2.40
CA SER A 513 6.15 15.31 -2.29
C SER A 513 4.67 15.29 -1.90
N ARG A 514 4.09 14.13 -1.52
CA ARG A 514 2.72 14.01 -1.03
C ARG A 514 2.52 14.91 0.20
N GLY A 515 1.56 15.82 0.11
CA GLY A 515 1.28 16.84 1.12
C GLY A 515 2.28 17.99 1.21
N GLN A 516 3.45 17.88 0.57
CA GLN A 516 4.45 18.94 0.45
C GLN A 516 4.99 19.08 -0.99
N PRO A 517 4.10 19.39 -1.97
CA PRO A 517 4.49 19.51 -3.36
C PRO A 517 5.56 20.58 -3.55
N GLN A 518 6.58 20.27 -4.33
CA GLN A 518 7.61 21.23 -4.71
C GLN A 518 7.12 22.05 -5.91
N MET A 519 7.81 23.15 -6.22
CA MET A 519 7.43 24.00 -7.37
C MET A 519 7.31 23.25 -8.71
N LYS A 520 8.08 22.17 -8.89
CA LYS A 520 8.04 21.31 -10.10
C LYS A 520 6.79 20.41 -10.18
N ASP A 521 6.07 20.27 -9.07
CA ASP A 521 4.91 19.40 -8.92
C ASP A 521 3.61 20.21 -9.04
N MET A 522 3.68 21.53 -8.85
CA MET A 522 2.55 22.44 -9.03
C MET A 522 2.16 22.53 -10.50
N MET A 523 0.88 22.33 -10.81
CA MET A 523 0.36 22.29 -12.18
C MET A 523 -0.58 23.43 -12.50
N ALA A 524 -1.36 23.89 -11.52
CA ALA A 524 -2.21 25.08 -11.66
C ALA A 524 -2.39 25.85 -10.35
N LEU A 525 -2.68 27.13 -10.51
CA LEU A 525 -3.12 28.04 -9.45
C LEU A 525 -4.40 28.76 -9.91
N PHE A 526 -5.50 28.52 -9.21
CA PHE A 526 -6.75 29.26 -9.39
C PHE A 526 -6.98 30.18 -8.19
N GLU A 527 -6.87 31.49 -8.38
CA GLU A 527 -7.19 32.48 -7.34
C GLU A 527 -8.68 32.84 -7.41
N ALA A 528 -9.38 32.66 -6.30
CA ALA A 528 -10.84 32.75 -6.21
C ALA A 528 -11.30 33.54 -4.96
N ARG A 529 -12.61 33.82 -4.88
CA ARG A 529 -13.21 34.44 -3.70
C ARG A 529 -13.47 33.39 -2.61
N SER A 530 -13.20 33.75 -1.36
CA SER A 530 -13.74 32.97 -0.23
C SER A 530 -15.22 33.29 -0.08
N LEU A 531 -16.06 32.26 -0.16
CA LEU A 531 -17.52 32.36 -0.08
C LEU A 531 -18.00 31.87 1.29
N SER A 532 -18.98 32.57 1.87
CA SER A 532 -19.73 32.05 3.00
C SER A 532 -20.81 31.06 2.52
N SER A 533 -21.37 30.25 3.43
CA SER A 533 -22.51 29.38 3.12
C SER A 533 -23.70 30.14 2.52
N LYS A 534 -23.90 31.41 2.94
CA LYS A 534 -24.93 32.29 2.35
C LYS A 534 -24.60 32.71 0.92
N ASP A 535 -23.33 32.90 0.60
CA ASP A 535 -22.89 33.29 -0.74
C ASP A 535 -22.90 32.11 -1.72
N LEU A 536 -22.67 30.89 -1.22
CA LEU A 536 -22.84 29.64 -1.98
C LEU A 536 -24.31 29.41 -2.37
N GLY A 537 -25.25 29.79 -1.51
CA GLY A 537 -26.69 29.75 -1.80
C GLY A 537 -27.31 28.36 -1.80
N ILE A 538 -26.60 27.35 -1.28
CA ILE A 538 -26.97 25.92 -1.33
C ILE A 538 -27.90 25.52 -0.16
N GLY A 539 -27.82 26.21 0.98
CA GLY A 539 -28.55 25.82 2.20
C GLY A 539 -27.93 24.61 2.90
N MET A 540 -28.59 24.05 3.91
CA MET A 540 -28.11 22.83 4.58
C MET A 540 -28.38 21.62 3.69
N LEU A 541 -27.32 20.87 3.33
CA LEU A 541 -27.43 19.65 2.54
C LEU A 541 -27.76 18.46 3.43
N GLN A 542 -28.59 17.53 2.94
CA GLN A 542 -28.96 16.31 3.64
C GLN A 542 -28.42 15.10 2.90
N LEU A 543 -27.72 14.22 3.61
CA LEU A 543 -27.29 12.93 3.06
C LEU A 543 -28.54 12.08 2.81
N MET A 544 -28.81 11.73 1.54
CA MET A 544 -29.88 10.81 1.19
C MET A 544 -29.28 9.42 0.99
N PRO A 545 -29.78 8.37 1.67
CA PRO A 545 -29.32 7.01 1.41
C PRO A 545 -29.62 6.65 -0.03
N GLN A 546 -28.59 6.19 -0.76
CA GLN A 546 -28.79 5.56 -2.06
C GLN A 546 -29.59 4.28 -1.81
N ILE A 547 -30.83 4.27 -2.30
CA ILE A 547 -31.65 3.07 -2.33
C ILE A 547 -31.21 2.34 -3.60
N GLU A 548 -30.33 1.35 -3.47
CA GLU A 548 -30.12 0.32 -4.50
C GLU A 548 -31.37 -0.56 -4.67
#